data_AF-A0A967P7C0-F1
#
_entry.id   AF-A0A967P7C0-F1
#
_cell.length_a   1.000
_cell.length_b   1.000
_cell.length_c   1.000
_cell.angle_alpha   90.00
_cell.angle_beta   90.00
_cell.angle_gamma   90.00
#
_symmetry.space_group_name_H-M   'P 1'
#
loop_
_entity.id
_entity.type
_entity.pdbx_description
1 polymer ?
#
loop_
_entity_poly.entity_id
_entity_poly.type
_entity_poly.pdbx_seq_one_letter_code
_entity_poly.pdbx_strand_id
1 'polypeptide(L)'
;RRPDRVLLLGLLVLGYVGTWAVFGVLIYFQIALIKWALASFSFLSPYTWAGPPLILILAGLFQFTDIKYKCLDKCRSPLSFITERWRDTKEKWNALMLGVDHGIFCIGCCWALMLLMFAVGFGSLLWMLVLALVMGIEKNIKWGRKIGKPVGYILVISGLSMLIYTYSKIY
;
A
#
# COMPACT_ATOMS: atom_id res chain seq x y z
N ARG A 1 15.07 -22.60 -25.41
CA ARG A 1 14.76 -21.84 -24.18
C ARG A 1 15.90 -20.85 -23.95
N ARG A 2 15.63 -19.55 -23.83
CA ARG A 2 16.66 -18.52 -23.58
C ARG A 2 17.39 -18.82 -22.24
N PRO A 3 18.73 -19.02 -22.22
CA PRO A 3 19.47 -19.42 -21.01
C PRO A 3 19.52 -18.32 -19.93
N ASP A 4 19.31 -17.08 -20.33
CA ASP A 4 19.24 -15.86 -19.53
C ASP A 4 17.90 -15.66 -18.79
N ARG A 5 16.86 -16.46 -19.10
CA ARG A 5 15.52 -16.27 -18.55
C ARG A 5 15.48 -16.26 -17.02
N VAL A 6 16.18 -17.19 -16.37
CA VAL A 6 16.20 -17.30 -14.90
C VAL A 6 16.86 -16.07 -14.28
N LEU A 7 17.95 -15.61 -14.88
CA LEU A 7 18.67 -14.42 -14.42
C LEU A 7 17.81 -13.16 -14.57
N LEU A 8 17.13 -12.98 -15.71
CA LEU A 8 16.26 -11.82 -15.94
C LEU A 8 15.07 -11.81 -14.97
N LEU A 9 14.45 -12.96 -14.73
CA LEU A 9 13.38 -13.09 -13.71
C LEU A 9 13.91 -12.78 -12.31
N GLY A 10 15.10 -13.27 -11.96
CA GLY A 10 15.73 -12.97 -10.68
C GLY A 10 15.98 -11.48 -10.47
N LEU A 11 16.48 -10.77 -11.50
CA LEU A 11 16.70 -9.33 -11.44
C LEU A 11 15.40 -8.54 -11.32
N LEU A 12 14.34 -8.96 -12.01
CA LEU A 12 13.02 -8.35 -11.87
C LEU A 12 12.48 -8.51 -10.44
N VAL A 13 12.54 -9.73 -9.89
CA VAL A 13 12.12 -10.01 -8.51
C VAL A 13 12.95 -9.18 -7.52
N LEU A 14 14.26 -9.09 -7.74
CA LEU A 14 15.16 -8.28 -6.92
C LEU A 14 14.76 -6.80 -6.91
N GLY A 15 14.44 -6.22 -8.07
CA GLY A 15 13.98 -4.82 -8.16
C GLY A 15 12.66 -4.59 -7.41
N TYR A 16 11.71 -5.51 -7.59
CA TYR A 16 10.42 -5.47 -6.91
C TYR A 16 10.57 -5.56 -5.38
N VAL A 17 11.24 -6.62 -4.89
CA VAL A 17 11.46 -6.85 -3.47
C VAL A 17 12.32 -5.75 -2.86
N GLY A 18 13.32 -5.25 -3.58
CA GLY A 18 14.16 -4.13 -3.14
C GLY A 18 13.35 -2.86 -2.89
N THR A 19 12.41 -2.54 -3.77
CA THR A 19 11.53 -1.36 -3.61
C THR A 19 10.63 -1.52 -2.38
N TRP A 20 10.11 -2.73 -2.16
CA TRP A 20 9.33 -3.08 -0.98
C TRP A 20 10.13 -3.01 0.33
N ALA A 21 11.38 -3.48 0.32
CA ALA A 21 12.27 -3.39 1.47
C ALA A 21 12.55 -1.93 1.84
N VAL A 22 12.87 -1.07 0.85
CA VAL A 22 13.06 0.37 1.06
C VAL A 22 11.81 1.01 1.66
N PHE A 23 10.62 0.70 1.12
CA PHE A 23 9.37 1.19 1.68
C PHE A 23 9.15 0.76 3.13
N GLY A 24 9.40 -0.51 3.45
CA GLY A 24 9.30 -1.02 4.82
C GLY A 24 10.24 -0.30 5.79
N VAL A 25 11.48 -0.05 5.38
CA VAL A 25 12.46 0.73 6.16
C VAL A 25 11.96 2.15 6.40
N LEU A 26 11.44 2.83 5.37
CA LEU A 26 10.88 4.18 5.51
C LEU A 26 9.72 4.22 6.51
N ILE A 27 8.79 3.26 6.45
CA ILE A 27 7.68 3.16 7.39
C ILE A 27 8.17 2.89 8.82
N TYR A 28 9.16 2.01 8.98
CA TYR A 28 9.76 1.74 10.29
C TYR A 28 10.35 3.02 10.92
N PHE A 29 11.12 3.79 10.15
CA PHE A 29 11.67 5.07 10.61
C PHE A 29 10.57 6.09 10.93
N GLN A 30 9.51 6.18 10.13
CA GLN A 30 8.37 7.06 10.43
C GLN A 30 7.69 6.68 11.75
N ILE A 31 7.45 5.39 11.99
CA ILE A 31 6.86 4.92 13.26
C ILE A 31 7.78 5.23 14.43
N ALA A 32 9.09 5.02 14.29
CA ALA A 32 10.07 5.36 15.32
C ALA A 32 10.05 6.87 15.64
N LEU A 33 9.98 7.72 14.61
CA LEU A 33 9.90 9.17 14.77
C LEU A 33 8.60 9.61 15.47
N ILE A 34 7.45 9.02 15.10
CA ILE A 34 6.17 9.29 15.76
C ILE A 34 6.24 8.89 17.25
N LYS A 35 6.78 7.71 17.55
CA LYS A 35 6.95 7.25 18.94
C LYS A 35 7.87 8.16 19.74
N TRP A 36 8.98 8.58 19.15
CA TRP A 36 9.90 9.54 19.76
C TRP A 36 9.21 10.87 20.04
N ALA A 37 8.47 11.43 19.07
CA ALA A 37 7.73 12.68 19.26
C ALA A 37 6.67 12.57 20.36
N LEU A 38 5.91 11.47 20.39
CA LEU A 38 4.93 11.23 21.46
C LEU A 38 5.58 11.13 22.85
N ALA A 39 6.80 10.59 22.94
CA ALA A 39 7.54 10.53 24.19
C ALA A 39 8.16 11.88 24.59
N SER A 40 8.59 12.69 23.63
CA SER A 40 9.20 14.00 23.87
C SER A 40 8.19 15.11 24.14
N PHE A 41 6.98 15.00 23.60
CA PHE A 41 5.95 16.03 23.67
C PHE A 41 4.70 15.53 24.40
N SER A 42 4.66 15.72 25.71
CA SER A 42 3.56 15.28 26.58
C SER A 42 2.18 15.84 26.20
N PHE A 43 2.13 17.00 25.52
CA PHE A 43 0.88 17.60 25.03
C PHE A 43 0.20 16.77 23.91
N LEU A 44 0.91 15.85 23.25
CA LEU A 44 0.34 14.97 22.21
C LEU A 44 -0.36 13.73 22.79
N SER A 45 -0.04 13.37 24.04
CA SER A 45 -0.58 12.20 24.72
C SER A 45 -2.12 12.10 24.70
N PRO A 46 -2.88 13.19 24.93
CA PRO A 46 -4.34 13.17 24.92
C PRO A 46 -4.96 12.89 23.55
N TYR A 47 -4.21 12.99 22.45
CA TYR A 47 -4.73 12.84 21.08
C TYR A 47 -4.38 11.51 20.43
N THR A 48 -3.63 10.65 21.12
CA THR A 48 -3.18 9.34 20.61
C THR A 48 -4.34 8.42 20.20
N TRP A 49 -5.50 8.56 20.85
CA TRP A 49 -6.71 7.81 20.53
C TRP A 49 -7.26 8.09 19.12
N ALA A 50 -6.95 9.24 18.54
CA ALA A 50 -7.44 9.63 17.22
C ALA A 50 -6.65 8.96 16.06
N GLY A 51 -5.49 8.36 16.34
CA GLY A 51 -4.64 7.74 15.31
C GLY A 51 -5.35 6.66 14.48
N PRO A 52 -5.85 5.57 15.11
CA PRO A 52 -6.54 4.50 14.39
C PRO A 52 -7.75 4.94 13.54
N PRO A 53 -8.71 5.76 14.04
CA PRO A 53 -9.82 6.21 13.22
C PRO A 53 -9.38 7.12 12.07
N LEU A 54 -8.36 7.97 12.26
CA LEU A 54 -7.82 8.78 11.18
C LEU A 54 -7.18 7.91 10.08
N ILE A 55 -6.46 6.85 10.43
CA ILE A 55 -5.89 5.92 9.45
C ILE A 55 -7.00 5.23 8.65
N LEU A 56 -8.09 4.79 9.30
CA LEU A 56 -9.28 4.23 8.63
C LEU A 56 -9.90 5.22 7.64
N ILE A 57 -10.13 6.46 8.07
CA ILE A 57 -10.71 7.51 7.23
C ILE A 57 -9.79 7.82 6.05
N LEU A 58 -8.49 8.03 6.28
CA LEU A 58 -7.52 8.32 5.22
C LEU A 58 -7.42 7.17 4.22
N ALA A 59 -7.37 5.93 4.71
CA ALA A 59 -7.36 4.75 3.85
C ALA A 59 -8.65 4.65 3.01
N GLY A 60 -9.79 4.95 3.62
CA GLY A 60 -11.09 4.99 2.93
C GLY A 60 -11.20 6.11 1.91
N LEU A 61 -10.73 7.32 2.23
CA LEU A 61 -10.69 8.45 1.29
C LEU A 61 -9.76 8.16 0.10
N PHE A 62 -8.62 7.52 0.36
CA PHE A 62 -7.69 7.12 -0.69
C PHE A 62 -8.34 6.20 -1.73
N GLN A 63 -9.30 5.36 -1.34
CA GLN A 63 -10.07 4.49 -2.23
C GLN A 63 -10.82 5.27 -3.33
N PHE A 64 -11.21 6.51 -3.07
CA PHE A 64 -11.95 7.33 -4.03
C PHE A 64 -11.05 8.17 -4.95
N THR A 65 -9.73 8.20 -4.69
CA THR A 65 -8.82 9.05 -5.45
C THR A 65 -8.55 8.52 -6.86
N ASP A 66 -8.54 9.42 -7.84
CA ASP A 66 -8.13 9.10 -9.22
C ASP A 66 -6.68 8.62 -9.30
N ILE A 67 -5.84 9.07 -8.37
CA ILE A 67 -4.43 8.65 -8.26
C ILE A 67 -4.36 7.13 -8.04
N LYS A 68 -5.17 6.58 -7.14
CA LYS A 68 -5.24 5.13 -6.91
C LYS A 68 -5.58 4.39 -8.21
N TYR A 69 -6.63 4.83 -8.92
CA TYR A 69 -7.10 4.14 -10.12
C TYR A 69 -6.10 4.21 -11.27
N LYS A 70 -5.48 5.38 -11.51
CA LYS A 70 -4.41 5.53 -12.51
C LYS A 70 -3.20 4.65 -12.18
N CYS A 71 -2.84 4.56 -10.90
CA CYS A 71 -1.75 3.72 -10.43
C CYS A 71 -2.07 2.23 -10.57
N LEU A 72 -3.31 1.83 -10.25
CA LEU A 72 -3.81 0.46 -10.37
C LEU A 72 -3.84 0.00 -11.83
N ASP A 73 -4.28 0.87 -12.75
CA ASP A 73 -4.30 0.56 -14.19
C ASP A 73 -2.88 0.28 -14.68
N LYS A 74 -1.90 1.13 -14.35
CA LYS A 74 -0.48 0.92 -14.68
C LYS A 74 0.11 -0.34 -14.01
N CYS A 75 -0.31 -0.65 -12.78
CA CYS A 75 0.14 -1.85 -12.08
C CYS A 75 -0.37 -3.14 -12.77
N ARG A 76 -1.50 -3.09 -13.47
CA ARG A 76 -2.14 -4.24 -14.15
C ARG A 76 -1.66 -4.46 -15.57
N SER A 77 -1.11 -3.46 -16.23
CA SER A 77 -0.63 -3.54 -17.62
C SER A 77 0.91 -3.59 -17.67
N PRO A 78 1.54 -4.76 -17.45
CA PRO A 78 2.99 -4.90 -17.57
C PRO A 78 3.50 -4.75 -19.02
N LEU A 79 2.60 -4.71 -20.02
CA LEU A 79 2.95 -4.76 -21.44
C LEU A 79 3.52 -3.46 -22.01
N SER A 80 3.11 -2.28 -21.54
CA SER A 80 3.62 -1.00 -22.07
C SER A 80 5.12 -0.82 -21.81
N PHE A 81 5.60 -1.34 -20.67
CA PHE A 81 7.01 -1.26 -20.29
C PHE A 81 7.90 -2.22 -21.09
N ILE A 82 7.37 -3.37 -21.50
CA ILE A 82 8.10 -4.37 -22.27
C ILE A 82 8.25 -3.91 -23.74
N THR A 83 7.28 -3.18 -24.29
CA THR A 83 7.32 -2.78 -25.71
C THR A 83 8.20 -1.56 -26.00
N GLU A 84 8.39 -0.64 -25.05
CA GLU A 84 9.21 0.57 -25.24
C GLU A 84 10.69 0.41 -24.83
N ARG A 85 11.01 -0.37 -23.78
CA ARG A 85 12.38 -0.42 -23.20
C ARG A 85 13.24 -1.58 -23.69
N TRP A 86 12.65 -2.59 -24.34
CA TRP A 86 13.32 -3.86 -24.66
C TRP A 86 14.01 -3.86 -26.04
N ARG A 87 14.55 -2.70 -26.44
CA ARG A 87 15.28 -2.50 -27.71
C ARG A 87 16.80 -2.36 -27.56
N ASP A 88 17.32 -2.23 -26.34
CA ASP A 88 18.76 -2.02 -26.08
C ASP A 88 19.49 -3.27 -25.58
N THR A 89 20.81 -3.33 -25.81
CA THR A 89 21.78 -4.36 -25.37
C THR A 89 21.91 -4.53 -23.84
N LYS A 90 21.09 -3.86 -23.03
CA LYS A 90 21.12 -3.85 -21.55
C LYS A 90 19.95 -4.61 -20.92
N GLU A 91 19.64 -5.81 -21.41
CA GLU A 91 18.51 -6.63 -20.97
C GLU A 91 18.44 -6.83 -19.43
N LYS A 92 19.59 -7.00 -18.77
CA LYS A 92 19.70 -7.17 -17.31
C LYS A 92 19.23 -5.93 -16.54
N TRP A 93 19.69 -4.75 -16.95
CA TRP A 93 19.31 -3.48 -16.31
C TRP A 93 17.82 -3.19 -16.53
N ASN A 94 17.33 -3.45 -17.74
CA ASN A 94 15.92 -3.30 -18.07
C ASN A 94 15.03 -4.22 -17.23
N ALA A 95 15.45 -5.46 -16.96
CA ALA A 95 14.72 -6.36 -16.06
C ALA A 95 14.67 -5.85 -14.61
N LEU A 96 15.79 -5.36 -14.08
CA LEU A 96 15.83 -4.79 -12.72
C LEU A 96 14.93 -3.54 -12.60
N MET A 97 15.06 -2.60 -13.54
CA MET A 97 14.24 -1.37 -13.54
C MET A 97 12.75 -1.67 -13.74
N LEU A 98 12.40 -2.67 -14.55
CA LEU A 98 11.03 -3.13 -14.68
C LEU A 98 10.46 -3.62 -13.34
N GLY A 99 11.28 -4.34 -12.55
CA GLY A 99 10.93 -4.74 -11.19
C GLY A 99 10.70 -3.55 -10.26
N VAL A 100 11.59 -2.56 -10.30
CA VAL A 100 11.50 -1.32 -9.50
C VAL A 100 10.24 -0.52 -9.86
N ASP A 101 10.03 -0.25 -11.16
CA ASP A 101 8.86 0.48 -11.64
C ASP A 101 7.56 -0.23 -11.21
N HIS A 102 7.49 -1.56 -11.39
CA HIS A 102 6.34 -2.35 -10.94
C HIS A 102 6.15 -2.28 -9.42
N GLY A 103 7.26 -2.30 -8.65
CA GLY A 103 7.25 -2.12 -7.21
C GLY A 103 6.66 -0.77 -6.80
N ILE A 104 7.10 0.32 -7.43
CA ILE A 104 6.63 1.69 -7.15
C ILE A 104 5.12 1.83 -7.43
N PHE A 105 4.63 1.34 -8.59
CA PHE A 105 3.20 1.36 -8.88
C PHE A 105 2.41 0.45 -7.94
N CYS A 106 2.96 -0.71 -7.57
CA CYS A 106 2.32 -1.59 -6.60
C CYS A 106 2.14 -0.85 -5.27
N ILE A 107 3.21 -0.29 -4.70
CA ILE A 107 3.16 0.49 -3.47
C ILE A 107 2.18 1.67 -3.62
N GLY A 108 2.28 2.45 -4.68
CA GLY A 108 1.42 3.61 -4.90
C GLY A 108 -0.08 3.28 -4.98
N CYS A 109 -0.47 2.09 -5.43
CA CYS A 109 -1.87 1.69 -5.50
C CYS A 109 -2.41 1.02 -4.23
N CYS A 110 -1.55 0.41 -3.39
CA CYS A 110 -1.98 -0.34 -2.21
C CYS A 110 -1.47 0.18 -0.86
N TRP A 111 -0.59 1.19 -0.82
CA TRP A 111 0.04 1.69 0.41
C TRP A 111 -0.96 2.01 1.52
N ALA A 112 -2.10 2.64 1.18
CA ALA A 112 -3.08 3.05 2.18
C ALA A 112 -3.79 1.86 2.85
N LEU A 113 -4.15 0.82 2.09
CA LEU A 113 -4.72 -0.42 2.64
C LEU A 113 -3.68 -1.19 3.46
N MET A 114 -2.42 -1.07 3.10
CA MET A 114 -1.35 -1.72 3.85
C MET A 114 -1.01 -0.99 5.15
N LEU A 115 -1.01 0.35 5.16
CA LEU A 115 -0.94 1.11 6.40
C LEU A 115 -2.09 0.74 7.34
N LEU A 116 -3.29 0.53 6.78
CA LEU A 116 -4.42 0.05 7.53
C LEU A 116 -4.18 -1.34 8.14
N MET A 117 -3.55 -2.27 7.41
CA MET A 117 -3.16 -3.57 7.97
C MET A 117 -2.18 -3.42 9.13
N PHE A 118 -1.26 -2.46 9.11
CA PHE A 118 -0.38 -2.20 10.25
C PHE A 118 -1.10 -1.53 11.42
N ALA A 119 -2.13 -0.72 11.18
CA ALA A 119 -2.88 -0.07 12.25
C ALA A 119 -3.88 -1.02 12.94
N VAL A 120 -4.54 -1.89 12.17
CA VAL A 120 -5.64 -2.75 12.64
C VAL A 120 -5.21 -4.21 12.78
N GLY A 121 -4.31 -4.69 11.93
CA GLY A 121 -3.97 -6.11 11.78
C GLY A 121 -3.13 -6.70 12.91
N PHE A 122 -2.44 -5.88 13.72
CA PHE A 122 -1.77 -6.39 14.94
C PHE A 122 -2.76 -7.01 15.94
N GLY A 123 -4.04 -6.66 15.87
CA GLY A 123 -5.08 -7.24 16.73
C GLY A 123 -5.76 -8.49 16.17
N SER A 124 -5.58 -8.83 14.88
CA SER A 124 -6.27 -9.98 14.26
C SER A 124 -5.69 -10.39 12.91
N LEU A 125 -5.22 -11.64 12.85
CA LEU A 125 -4.83 -12.31 11.60
C LEU A 125 -5.98 -12.38 10.59
N LEU A 126 -7.23 -12.44 11.06
CA LEU A 126 -8.41 -12.49 10.19
C LEU A 126 -8.55 -11.19 9.38
N TRP A 127 -8.44 -10.03 10.03
CA TRP A 127 -8.50 -8.73 9.34
C TRP A 127 -7.34 -8.54 8.36
N MET A 128 -6.16 -9.04 8.71
CA MET A 128 -5.01 -9.04 7.80
C MET A 128 -5.32 -9.86 6.53
N LEU A 129 -5.88 -11.06 6.67
CA LEU A 129 -6.26 -11.88 5.52
C LEU A 129 -7.35 -11.23 4.66
N VAL A 130 -8.39 -10.65 5.28
CA VAL A 130 -9.47 -9.96 4.57
C VAL A 130 -8.93 -8.79 3.74
N LEU A 131 -8.09 -7.94 4.33
CA LEU A 131 -7.49 -6.81 3.62
C LEU A 131 -6.56 -7.25 2.49
N ALA A 132 -5.78 -8.32 2.71
CA ALA A 132 -4.92 -8.90 1.67
C ALA A 132 -5.74 -9.42 0.49
N LEU A 133 -6.85 -10.10 0.77
CA LEU A 133 -7.75 -10.64 -0.23
C LEU A 133 -8.45 -9.52 -1.00
N VAL A 134 -8.91 -8.47 -0.33
CA VAL A 134 -9.46 -7.27 -0.98
C VAL A 134 -8.43 -6.65 -1.92
N MET A 135 -7.19 -6.40 -1.46
CA MET A 135 -6.12 -5.87 -2.32
C MET A 135 -5.81 -6.80 -3.50
N GLY A 136 -5.76 -8.11 -3.27
CA GLY A 136 -5.52 -9.11 -4.31
C GLY A 136 -6.62 -9.09 -5.38
N ILE A 137 -7.88 -9.02 -4.97
CA ILE A 137 -9.03 -8.91 -5.87
C ILE A 137 -8.98 -7.58 -6.64
N GLU A 138 -8.71 -6.48 -5.94
CA GLU A 138 -8.54 -5.16 -6.54
C GLU A 138 -7.39 -5.11 -7.52
N LYS A 139 -6.34 -5.93 -7.39
CA LYS A 139 -5.24 -5.96 -8.35
C LYS A 139 -5.54 -6.86 -9.54
N ASN A 140 -6.14 -8.03 -9.32
CA ASN A 140 -6.20 -9.09 -10.35
C ASN A 140 -7.51 -9.13 -11.17
N ILE A 141 -8.62 -8.56 -10.68
CA ILE A 141 -9.93 -8.71 -11.34
C ILE A 141 -10.30 -7.46 -12.14
N LYS A 142 -10.72 -7.62 -13.41
CA LYS A 142 -11.11 -6.48 -14.29
C LYS A 142 -12.13 -5.53 -13.64
N TRP A 143 -13.05 -6.05 -12.81
CA TRP A 143 -14.08 -5.28 -12.10
C TRP A 143 -13.62 -4.72 -10.73
N GLY A 144 -12.35 -4.90 -10.34
CA GLY A 144 -11.81 -4.44 -9.05
C GLY A 144 -12.03 -2.96 -8.74
N ARG A 145 -12.16 -2.11 -9.77
CA ARG A 145 -12.54 -0.69 -9.62
C ARG A 145 -13.91 -0.50 -8.94
N LYS A 146 -14.84 -1.43 -9.15
CA LYS A 146 -16.16 -1.42 -8.50
C LYS A 146 -16.10 -1.81 -7.03
N ILE A 147 -15.04 -2.52 -6.60
CA ILE A 147 -14.85 -2.99 -5.22
C ILE A 147 -14.18 -1.93 -4.34
N GLY A 148 -13.35 -1.05 -4.92
CA GLY A 148 -12.72 0.03 -4.17
C GLY A 148 -13.73 1.02 -3.56
N LYS A 149 -14.82 1.33 -4.26
CA LYS A 149 -15.86 2.23 -3.73
C LYS A 149 -16.55 1.70 -2.46
N PRO A 150 -17.13 0.49 -2.43
CA PRO A 150 -17.75 -0.05 -1.22
C PRO A 150 -16.73 -0.23 -0.08
N VAL A 151 -15.50 -0.65 -0.38
CA VAL A 151 -14.42 -0.72 0.62
C VAL A 151 -14.14 0.67 1.19
N GLY A 152 -14.05 1.70 0.34
CA GLY A 152 -13.88 3.09 0.76
C GLY A 152 -14.98 3.56 1.72
N TYR A 153 -16.25 3.30 1.39
CA TYR A 153 -17.37 3.65 2.26
C TYR A 153 -17.30 2.93 3.60
N ILE A 154 -17.04 1.62 3.60
CA ILE A 154 -16.92 0.83 4.84
C ILE A 154 -15.82 1.39 5.73
N LEU A 155 -14.65 1.71 5.16
CA LEU A 155 -13.52 2.25 5.91
C LEU A 155 -13.79 3.64 6.48
N VAL A 156 -14.37 4.54 5.69
CA VAL A 156 -14.72 5.90 6.17
C VAL A 156 -15.78 5.83 7.26
N ILE A 157 -16.87 5.08 7.06
CA ILE A 157 -17.94 4.94 8.05
C ILE A 157 -17.39 4.33 9.34
N SER A 158 -16.62 3.24 9.25
CA SER A 158 -16.03 2.60 10.42
C SER A 158 -15.10 3.55 11.18
N GLY A 159 -14.28 4.32 10.46
CA GLY A 159 -13.39 5.32 11.06
C GLY A 159 -14.15 6.47 11.74
N LEU A 160 -15.21 6.99 11.12
CA LEU A 160 -16.07 8.02 11.72
C LEU A 160 -16.80 7.50 12.95
N SER A 161 -17.40 6.31 12.88
CA SER A 161 -18.07 5.67 14.01
C SER A 161 -17.10 5.45 15.19
N MET A 162 -15.89 4.96 14.91
CA MET A 162 -14.86 4.77 15.93
C MET A 162 -14.41 6.11 16.54
N LEU A 163 -14.24 7.15 15.72
CA LEU A 163 -13.86 8.50 16.17
C LEU A 163 -14.92 9.07 17.12
N ILE A 164 -16.20 9.04 16.72
CA ILE A 164 -17.32 9.56 17.51
C ILE A 164 -17.47 8.79 18.81
N TYR A 165 -17.44 7.45 18.74
CA TYR A 165 -17.56 6.59 19.92
C TYR A 165 -16.44 6.85 20.94
N THR A 166 -15.20 6.97 20.47
CA THR A 166 -14.04 7.20 21.34
C THR A 166 -14.06 8.61 21.91
N TYR A 167 -14.43 9.62 21.11
CA TYR A 167 -14.57 10.99 21.55
C TYR A 167 -15.62 11.12 22.68
N SER A 168 -16.81 10.55 22.49
CA SER A 168 -17.90 10.58 23.48
C SER A 168 -17.59 9.84 24.78
N LYS A 169 -16.56 8.99 24.81
CA LYS A 169 -16.14 8.27 26.02
C LYS A 169 -15.06 9.03 26.79
N ILE A 170 -14.32 9.89 26.11
CA ILE A 170 -13.21 10.67 26.68
C ILE A 170 -13.70 12.03 27.19
N TYR A 171 -14.68 12.64 26.50
CA TYR A 171 -15.27 13.94 26.82
C TYR A 171 -16.76 13.80 27.14
#